data_AF-A0A956JCV4-F1
#
_entry.id   AF-A0A956JCV4-F1
#
_cell.length_a   1.000
_cell.length_b   1.000
_cell.length_c   1.000
_cell.angle_alpha   90.00
_cell.angle_beta   90.00
_cell.angle_gamma   90.00
#
_symmetry.space_group_name_H-M   'P 1'
#
loop_
_entity.id
_entity.type
_entity.pdbx_description
1 polymer ?
#
loop_
_entity_poly.entity_id
_entity_poly.type
_entity_poly.pdbx_seq_one_letter_code
_entity_poly.pdbx_strand_id
1 'polypeptide(L)'
;MSVAALAASAQSSGGYAVDAWLDMTLEPMTKLWQGVGGSSNFFFSEEDARFASGAYDGTRPLQFAESLWRMAQVQPHASLGYRREIAEYVVDMPIAAAVGVCTANLAFGGGSVFQYYVPDWEGRIYTTGRTFRFGAGSY
;
A
#
# COMPACT_ATOMS: atom_id res chain seq x y z
N MET A 1 -11.28 17.56 -11.25
CA MET A 1 -11.30 16.92 -9.91
C MET A 1 -9.86 16.52 -9.60
N SER A 2 -9.34 16.83 -8.41
CA SER A 2 -7.98 16.45 -8.02
C SER A 2 -7.85 14.94 -7.85
N VAL A 3 -6.63 14.41 -7.97
CA VAL A 3 -6.38 12.98 -7.74
C VAL A 3 -6.56 12.65 -6.26
N ALA A 4 -6.24 13.57 -5.36
CA ALA A 4 -6.52 13.47 -3.92
C ALA A 4 -8.02 13.33 -3.62
N ALA A 5 -8.88 14.06 -4.34
CA ALA A 5 -10.33 13.89 -4.20
C ALA A 5 -10.82 12.53 -4.73
N LEU A 6 -10.20 12.03 -5.81
CA LEU A 6 -10.47 10.67 -6.30
C LEU A 6 -10.03 9.61 -5.29
N ALA A 7 -8.87 9.78 -4.65
CA ALA A 7 -8.35 8.89 -3.62
C ALA A 7 -9.29 8.82 -2.42
N ALA A 8 -9.70 9.99 -1.90
CA ALA A 8 -10.68 10.10 -0.83
C ALA A 8 -12.01 9.42 -1.17
N SER A 9 -12.52 9.64 -2.39
CA SER A 9 -13.75 9.02 -2.87
C SER A 9 -13.62 7.49 -2.97
N ALA A 10 -12.51 6.99 -3.53
CA ALA A 10 -12.24 5.57 -3.64
C ALA A 10 -12.14 4.88 -2.26
N GLN A 11 -11.47 5.52 -1.30
CA GLN A 11 -11.33 5.02 0.06
C GLN A 11 -12.68 4.94 0.78
N SER A 12 -13.46 6.03 0.73
CA SER A 12 -14.82 6.08 1.29
C SER A 12 -15.75 5.03 0.65
N SER A 13 -15.70 4.89 -0.67
CA SER A 13 -16.49 3.88 -1.41
C SER A 13 -16.09 2.45 -1.06
N GLY A 14 -14.83 2.24 -0.67
CA GLY A 14 -14.32 0.96 -0.16
C GLY A 14 -14.69 0.68 1.29
N GLY A 15 -15.41 1.58 1.97
CA GLY A 15 -15.82 1.42 3.38
C GLY A 15 -14.77 1.84 4.40
N TYR A 16 -13.71 2.54 3.98
CA TYR A 16 -12.66 3.04 4.85
C TYR A 16 -12.90 4.50 5.25
N ALA A 17 -12.47 4.88 6.45
CA ALA A 17 -12.34 6.28 6.81
C ALA A 17 -11.28 6.95 5.91
N VAL A 18 -11.50 8.20 5.54
CA VAL A 18 -10.69 8.92 4.56
C VAL A 18 -9.43 9.49 5.22
N ASP A 19 -8.27 9.12 4.69
CA ASP A 19 -6.99 9.72 5.05
C ASP A 19 -6.82 11.12 4.42
N ALA A 20 -5.85 11.89 4.91
CA ALA A 20 -5.45 13.13 4.26
C ALA A 20 -4.65 12.81 2.99
N TRP A 21 -5.16 13.26 1.84
CA TRP A 21 -4.55 13.04 0.53
C TRP A 21 -4.01 14.34 -0.06
N LEU A 22 -2.84 14.26 -0.68
CA LEU A 22 -2.19 15.37 -1.39
C LEU A 22 -1.92 14.97 -2.84
N ASP A 23 -2.24 15.85 -3.77
CA ASP A 23 -1.92 15.65 -5.19
C ASP A 23 -0.40 15.65 -5.40
N MET A 24 0.06 14.77 -6.27
CA MET A 24 1.46 14.72 -6.70
C MET A 24 1.60 14.15 -8.11
N THR A 25 2.83 14.13 -8.61
CA THR A 25 3.21 13.40 -9.82
C THR A 25 4.24 12.35 -9.43
N LEU A 26 4.03 11.12 -9.86
CA LEU A 26 5.06 10.08 -9.78
C LEU A 26 5.93 10.17 -11.04
N GLU A 27 7.23 10.25 -10.83
CA GLU A 27 8.20 10.30 -11.90
C GLU A 27 8.45 8.90 -12.50
N PRO A 28 8.91 8.83 -13.76
CA PRO A 28 9.43 7.59 -14.35
C PRO A 28 10.40 6.87 -13.42
N MET A 29 10.40 5.54 -13.48
CA MET A 29 11.21 4.65 -12.64
C MET A 29 10.87 4.67 -11.15
N THR A 30 9.85 5.42 -10.73
CA THR A 30 9.32 5.31 -9.36
C THR A 30 8.77 3.90 -9.15
N LYS A 31 9.22 3.26 -8.08
CA LYS A 31 8.75 1.93 -7.71
C LYS A 31 7.57 2.01 -6.77
N LEU A 32 6.59 1.17 -7.05
CA LEU A 32 5.34 1.05 -6.32
C LEU A 32 5.13 -0.42 -5.93
N TRP A 33 4.46 -0.63 -4.81
CA TRP A 33 4.25 -1.98 -4.29
C TRP A 33 2.78 -2.22 -3.96
N GLN A 34 2.27 -3.40 -4.27
CA GLN A 34 0.89 -3.75 -3.96
C GLN A 34 0.77 -5.22 -3.56
N GLY A 35 -0.16 -5.53 -2.66
CA GLY A 35 -0.44 -6.90 -2.27
C GLY A 35 -0.88 -7.78 -3.43
N VAL A 36 -0.37 -9.00 -3.51
CA VAL A 36 -0.80 -10.00 -4.50
C VAL A 36 -2.16 -10.60 -4.12
N GLY A 37 -3.00 -10.91 -5.10
CA GLY A 37 -4.31 -11.57 -4.90
C GLY A 37 -5.54 -10.68 -5.11
N GLY A 38 -5.36 -9.50 -5.69
CA GLY A 38 -6.44 -8.59 -6.08
C GLY A 38 -5.88 -7.26 -6.54
N SER A 39 -6.58 -6.58 -7.46
CA SER A 39 -6.19 -5.29 -8.01
C SER A 39 -6.81 -4.14 -7.22
N SER A 40 -6.05 -3.08 -7.04
CA SER A 40 -6.56 -1.79 -6.56
C SER A 40 -5.75 -0.65 -7.14
N ASN A 41 -6.23 0.57 -6.96
CA ASN A 41 -5.52 1.77 -7.37
C ASN A 41 -4.56 2.27 -6.27
N PHE A 42 -4.36 1.48 -5.20
CA PHE A 42 -3.58 1.85 -4.03
C PHE A 42 -2.26 1.07 -3.98
N PHE A 43 -1.18 1.79 -3.74
CA PHE A 43 0.19 1.27 -3.75
C PHE A 43 0.99 1.78 -2.53
N PHE A 44 2.02 1.05 -2.13
CA PHE A 44 2.99 1.45 -1.12
C PHE A 44 4.27 1.98 -1.74
N SER A 45 5.01 2.77 -0.97
CA SER A 45 6.37 3.16 -1.31
C SER A 45 7.34 1.99 -1.22
N GLU A 46 8.47 2.09 -1.92
CA GLU A 46 9.56 1.12 -1.79
C GLU A 46 10.14 1.11 -0.37
N GLU A 47 10.18 2.25 0.31
CA GLU A 47 10.68 2.33 1.68
C GLU A 47 9.76 1.60 2.65
N ASP A 48 8.45 1.84 2.61
CA ASP A 48 7.49 1.18 3.49
C ASP A 48 7.43 -0.34 3.24
N ALA A 49 7.48 -0.74 1.96
CA ALA A 49 7.56 -2.14 1.57
C ALA A 49 8.83 -2.84 2.10
N ARG A 50 9.96 -2.11 2.17
CA ARG A 50 11.22 -2.61 2.73
C ARG A 50 11.26 -2.54 4.25
N PHE A 51 10.80 -1.45 4.87
CA PHE A 51 10.86 -1.23 6.32
C PHE A 51 9.96 -2.20 7.09
N ALA A 52 8.82 -2.56 6.50
CA ALA A 52 7.97 -3.64 7.02
C ALA A 52 8.70 -4.99 7.13
N SER A 53 9.90 -5.13 6.55
CA SER A 53 10.70 -6.34 6.69
C SER A 53 11.29 -6.60 8.07
N GLY A 54 11.22 -5.65 9.01
CA GLY A 54 11.83 -5.76 10.33
C GLY A 54 10.99 -5.24 11.51
N ALA A 55 9.67 -5.09 11.35
CA ALA A 55 8.80 -4.44 12.35
C ALA A 55 8.34 -5.38 13.50
N TYR A 56 8.23 -4.82 14.70
CA TYR A 56 7.83 -5.51 15.95
C TYR A 56 6.54 -4.90 16.54
N ASP A 57 5.72 -5.72 17.21
CA ASP A 57 4.67 -5.26 18.14
C ASP A 57 5.12 -5.58 19.57
N GLY A 58 5.65 -4.56 20.26
CA GLY A 58 6.27 -4.73 21.57
C GLY A 58 7.49 -5.69 21.50
N THR A 59 7.38 -6.84 22.16
CA THR A 59 8.44 -7.88 22.19
C THR A 59 8.20 -9.01 21.20
N ARG A 60 7.11 -8.99 20.43
CA ARG A 60 6.79 -10.05 19.47
C ARG A 60 7.27 -9.62 18.08
N PRO A 61 8.12 -10.42 17.41
CA PRO A 61 8.27 -10.27 15.97
C PRO A 61 6.90 -10.52 15.35
N LEU A 62 6.32 -9.49 14.76
CA LEU A 62 5.08 -9.64 14.01
C LEU A 62 5.39 -10.55 12.82
N GLN A 63 4.47 -11.47 12.51
CA GLN A 63 4.55 -12.20 11.25
C GLN A 63 4.51 -11.16 10.13
N PHE A 64 5.67 -10.90 9.52
CA PHE A 64 6.03 -9.89 8.53
C PHE A 64 4.88 -9.33 7.65
N ALA A 65 3.99 -10.21 7.15
CA ALA A 65 2.80 -9.80 6.42
C ALA A 65 1.92 -8.83 7.21
N GLU A 66 1.55 -9.22 8.43
CA GLU A 66 0.63 -8.50 9.30
C GLU A 66 1.14 -7.11 9.68
N SER A 67 2.45 -6.91 9.83
CA SER A 67 3.04 -5.60 10.12
C SER A 67 2.71 -4.57 9.05
N LEU A 68 3.02 -4.87 7.79
CA LEU A 68 2.77 -3.95 6.68
C LEU A 68 1.28 -3.60 6.61
N TRP A 69 0.40 -4.60 6.68
CA TRP A 69 -1.04 -4.38 6.56
C TRP A 69 -1.63 -3.62 7.73
N ARG A 70 -1.13 -3.82 8.95
CA ARG A 70 -1.55 -3.03 10.13
C ARG A 70 -1.05 -1.60 10.07
N MET A 71 0.18 -1.37 9.60
CA MET A 71 0.66 -0.02 9.38
C MET A 71 -0.10 0.67 8.24
N ALA A 72 -0.50 -0.08 7.22
CA ALA A 72 -1.39 0.37 6.14
C ALA A 72 -2.87 0.47 6.55
N GLN A 73 -3.21 0.03 7.76
CA GLN A 73 -4.58 -0.06 8.28
C GLN A 73 -5.56 -0.78 7.33
N VAL A 74 -5.08 -1.83 6.66
CA VAL A 74 -5.88 -2.64 5.75
C VAL A 74 -6.68 -3.65 6.56
N GLN A 75 -7.97 -3.78 6.27
CA GLN A 75 -8.80 -4.80 6.91
C GLN A 75 -8.38 -6.21 6.41
N PRO A 76 -8.14 -7.18 7.30
CA PRO A 76 -7.86 -8.55 6.89
C PRO A 76 -9.09 -9.19 6.24
N HIS A 77 -8.87 -10.08 5.27
CA HIS A 77 -9.96 -10.86 4.69
C HIS A 77 -10.56 -11.80 5.74
N ALA A 78 -11.89 -11.89 5.83
CA ALA A 78 -12.58 -12.63 6.89
C ALA A 78 -12.14 -14.10 7.01
N SER A 79 -11.86 -14.77 5.88
CA SER A 79 -11.45 -16.19 5.86
C SER A 79 -9.97 -16.43 5.51
N LEU A 80 -9.30 -15.46 4.86
CA LEU A 80 -7.94 -15.64 4.34
C LEU A 80 -6.90 -14.85 5.16
N GLY A 81 -7.36 -13.93 6.01
CA GLY A 81 -6.50 -13.03 6.75
C GLY A 81 -5.78 -12.03 5.85
N TYR A 82 -4.53 -11.75 6.18
CA TYR A 82 -3.68 -10.83 5.45
C TYR A 82 -3.04 -11.44 4.22
N ARG A 83 -2.76 -10.61 3.21
CA ARG A 83 -2.01 -11.03 2.01
C ARG A 83 -0.59 -11.40 2.40
N ARG A 84 -0.07 -12.46 1.79
CA ARG A 84 1.25 -13.02 2.13
C ARG A 84 2.37 -12.56 1.21
N GLU A 85 2.07 -11.69 0.26
CA GLU A 85 3.00 -11.30 -0.78
C GLU A 85 2.65 -9.91 -1.32
N ILE A 86 3.67 -9.15 -1.68
CA ILE A 86 3.56 -7.89 -2.45
C ILE A 86 4.34 -8.01 -3.75
N ALA A 87 3.84 -7.39 -4.81
CA ALA A 87 4.50 -7.29 -6.11
C ALA A 87 5.01 -5.88 -6.35
N GLU A 88 6.18 -5.79 -7.00
CA GLU A 88 6.79 -4.55 -7.46
C GLU A 88 6.19 -4.15 -8.79
N TYR A 89 5.98 -2.85 -8.91
CA TYR A 89 5.57 -2.16 -10.10
C TYR A 89 6.48 -0.97 -10.34
N VAL A 90 6.58 -0.54 -11.60
CA VAL A 90 7.37 0.62 -12.00
C VAL A 90 6.55 1.56 -12.86
N VAL A 91 6.67 2.85 -12.58
CA VAL A 91 6.11 3.93 -13.40
C VAL A 91 6.96 4.10 -14.65
N ASP A 92 6.34 4.09 -15.83
CA ASP A 92 7.01 4.30 -17.12
C ASP A 92 7.13 5.78 -17.47
N MET A 93 6.01 6.50 -17.41
CA MET A 93 5.91 7.92 -17.73
C MET A 93 5.36 8.70 -16.54
N PRO A 94 5.62 10.02 -16.44
CA PRO A 94 5.03 10.84 -15.39
C PRO A 94 3.51 10.62 -15.30
N ILE A 95 3.03 10.29 -14.11
CA ILE A 95 1.61 10.01 -13.86
C ILE A 95 1.11 10.83 -12.68
N ALA A 96 -0.07 11.43 -12.87
CA ALA A 96 -0.77 12.12 -11.78
C ALA A 96 -1.22 11.08 -10.75
N ALA A 97 -0.88 11.34 -9.49
CA ALA A 97 -1.15 10.48 -8.36
C ALA A 97 -1.58 11.33 -7.16
N ALA A 98 -1.93 10.66 -6.07
CA ALA A 98 -2.01 11.29 -4.76
C ALA A 98 -1.22 10.46 -3.76
N VAL A 99 -0.70 11.12 -2.74
CA VAL A 99 -0.06 10.47 -1.58
C VAL A 99 -0.86 10.79 -0.32
N GLY A 100 -1.00 9.78 0.53
CA GLY A 100 -1.60 9.90 1.86
C GLY A 100 -0.80 9.12 2.88
N VAL A 101 -1.03 9.42 4.16
CA VAL A 101 -0.48 8.65 5.27
C VAL A 101 -1.64 7.92 5.94
N CYS A 102 -1.53 6.60 6.07
CA CYS A 102 -2.54 5.77 6.72
C CYS A 102 -2.64 6.14 8.21
N THR A 103 -3.70 6.84 8.59
CA THR A 103 -3.93 7.31 9.98
C THR A 103 -5.39 7.21 10.40
N ALA A 104 -6.35 7.20 9.48
CA ALA A 104 -7.78 7.31 9.77
C ALA A 104 -8.42 6.01 10.28
N ASN A 105 -7.83 4.84 10.02
CA ASN A 105 -8.47 3.54 10.21
C ASN A 105 -7.85 2.75 11.40
N LEU A 106 -7.81 3.37 12.58
CA LEU A 106 -7.12 2.84 13.78
C LEU A 106 -7.61 1.47 14.26
N ALA A 107 -8.82 1.06 13.89
CA ALA A 107 -9.35 -0.27 14.22
C ALA A 107 -8.57 -1.41 13.54
N PHE A 108 -7.86 -1.13 12.45
CA PHE A 108 -7.10 -2.13 11.68
C PHE A 108 -5.59 -2.10 11.96
N GLY A 109 -5.07 -1.04 12.58
CA GLY A 109 -3.69 -0.98 13.05
C GLY A 109 -3.19 0.44 13.30
N GLY A 110 -1.92 0.55 13.68
CA GLY A 110 -1.31 1.78 14.16
C GLY A 110 -1.11 2.89 13.12
N GLY A 111 -1.29 2.59 11.82
CA GLY A 111 -0.95 3.55 10.77
C GLY A 111 0.55 3.68 10.56
N SER A 112 0.96 4.72 9.81
CA SER A 112 2.33 5.25 9.59
C SER A 112 2.92 5.11 8.19
N VAL A 113 2.42 4.20 7.35
CA VAL A 113 2.97 4.06 5.98
C VAL A 113 2.37 5.08 5.03
N PHE A 114 3.16 5.44 4.02
CA PHE A 114 2.65 6.19 2.88
C PHE A 114 1.91 5.26 1.93
N GLN A 115 0.79 5.75 1.42
CA GLN A 115 0.04 5.11 0.36
C GLN A 115 -0.09 6.06 -0.81
N TYR A 116 0.13 5.53 -2.01
CA TYR A 116 -0.12 6.22 -3.26
C TYR A 116 -1.45 5.77 -3.84
N TYR A 117 -2.23 6.71 -4.34
CA TYR A 117 -3.38 6.44 -5.18
C TYR A 117 -3.06 6.83 -6.62
N VAL A 118 -3.18 5.87 -7.53
CA VAL A 118 -2.91 6.07 -8.95
C VAL A 118 -4.14 5.66 -9.76
N PRO A 119 -4.94 6.62 -10.27
CA PRO A 119 -6.22 6.31 -10.92
C PRO A 119 -6.05 5.52 -12.22
N ASP A 120 -5.08 5.89 -13.04
CA ASP A 120 -4.85 5.31 -14.37
C ASP A 120 -3.64 4.34 -14.39
N TRP A 121 -3.53 3.50 -13.36
CA TRP A 121 -2.35 2.67 -13.16
C TRP A 121 -2.14 1.61 -14.26
N GLU A 122 -3.22 0.97 -14.74
CA GLU A 122 -3.14 -0.14 -15.70
C GLU A 122 -2.43 0.22 -17.02
N GLY A 123 -2.49 1.49 -17.44
CA GLY A 123 -1.90 1.95 -18.69
C GLY A 123 -0.51 2.57 -18.56
N ARG A 124 -0.01 2.79 -17.34
CA ARG A 124 1.23 3.58 -17.12
C ARG A 124 2.16 3.01 -16.06
N ILE A 125 1.76 1.94 -15.40
CA ILE A 125 2.52 1.24 -14.39
C ILE A 125 2.58 -0.24 -14.78
N TYR A 126 3.78 -0.81 -14.76
CA TYR A 126 4.01 -2.19 -15.18
C TYR A 126 4.58 -3.01 -14.04
N THR A 127 4.12 -4.26 -13.91
CA THR A 127 4.77 -5.19 -12.99
C THR A 127 6.18 -5.51 -13.46
N THR A 128 7.14 -5.53 -12.55
CA THR A 128 8.52 -5.93 -12.89
C THR A 128 8.72 -7.45 -12.81
N GLY A 129 7.70 -8.19 -12.35
CA GLY A 129 7.79 -9.61 -11.99
C GLY A 129 8.49 -9.87 -10.66
N ARG A 130 9.02 -8.84 -9.98
CA ARG A 130 9.60 -8.97 -8.65
C ARG A 130 8.51 -9.02 -7.60
N THR A 131 8.60 -10.00 -6.71
CA THR A 131 7.65 -10.19 -5.61
C THR A 131 8.41 -10.38 -4.29
N PHE A 132 7.86 -9.86 -3.20
CA PHE A 132 8.30 -10.19 -1.86
C PHE A 132 7.24 -11.02 -1.17
N ARG A 133 7.59 -12.29 -0.91
CA ARG A 133 6.77 -13.20 -0.13
C ARG A 133 7.15 -13.10 1.33
N PHE A 134 6.15 -12.86 2.16
CA PHE A 134 6.27 -12.78 3.60
C PHE A 134 6.33 -14.22 4.15
N GLY A 135 7.55 -14.70 4.38
CA GLY A 135 7.80 -16.05 4.90
C GLY A 135 8.13 -16.03 6.40
N ALA A 136 7.96 -17.16 7.08
CA ALA A 136 8.31 -17.32 8.49
C ALA A 136 9.82 -17.22 8.80
N GLY A 137 10.68 -17.07 7.77
CA GLY A 137 12.14 -17.03 7.90
C GLY A 137 12.82 -15.86 7.20
N SER A 138 12.06 -14.83 6.78
CA SER A 138 12.64 -13.55 6.37
C SER A 138 12.87 -12.73 7.64
N TYR A 139 14.09 -12.87 8.19
CA TYR A 139 14.60 -12.13 9.35
C TYR A 139 15.33 -10.87 8.91
#